data_AF-A0A661D2I1-F1
#
_entry.id   AF-A0A661D2I1-F1
#
_cell.length_a   1.000
_cell.length_b   1.000
_cell.length_c   1.000
_cell.angle_alpha   90.00
_cell.angle_beta   90.00
_cell.angle_gamma   90.00
#
_symmetry.space_group_name_H-M   'P 1'
#
loop_
_entity.id
_entity.type
_entity.pdbx_description
1 polymer ?
#
loop_
_entity_poly.entity_id
_entity_poly.type
_entity_poly.pdbx_seq_one_letter_code
_entity_poly.pdbx_strand_id
1 'polypeptide(L)'
;MARLRRFLDRIEPSFQKGGPYEKYFAVFEMIDTFLYSPADTTRGSPHVRDGIDLKRLMTYVVISTFPVILMMLWNTGYQANSAMVDLGMTGLDGWRGSILSYLGIGFDPNSIFASMFHGLLYFLPIYLTTLIAGGAFEVLFAAVRNHEVNEGFLVTSMLYTLIMPASTPLWQV
;
A
#
# COMPACT_ATOMS: atom_id res chain seq x y z
N MET A 1 -16.56 -17.62 10.34
CA MET A 1 -15.39 -17.08 11.06
C MET A 1 -14.60 -18.14 11.84
N ALA A 2 -15.21 -19.00 12.66
CA ALA A 2 -14.47 -19.92 13.55
C ALA A 2 -13.76 -21.13 12.91
N ARG A 3 -14.00 -21.46 11.62
CA ARG A 3 -13.34 -22.62 10.98
C ARG A 3 -11.93 -22.30 10.48
N LEU A 4 -11.73 -21.12 9.90
CA LEU A 4 -10.43 -20.67 9.41
C LEU A 4 -9.48 -20.38 10.58
N ARG A 5 -9.97 -19.71 11.64
CA ARG A 5 -9.20 -19.49 12.87
C ARG A 5 -8.72 -20.80 13.51
N ARG A 6 -9.62 -21.78 13.72
CA ARG A 6 -9.25 -23.11 14.24
C ARG A 6 -8.27 -23.87 13.36
N PHE A 7 -8.26 -23.61 12.05
CA PHE A 7 -7.31 -24.22 11.13
C PHE A 7 -5.92 -23.59 11.30
N LEU A 8 -5.83 -22.25 11.35
CA LEU A 8 -4.57 -21.54 11.59
C LEU A 8 -3.99 -21.88 12.97
N ASP A 9 -4.80 -21.84 14.03
CA ASP A 9 -4.39 -22.19 15.41
C ASP A 9 -3.83 -23.63 15.51
N ARG A 10 -4.28 -24.55 14.65
CA ARG A 10 -3.80 -25.94 14.64
C ARG A 10 -2.41 -26.07 14.02
N ILE A 11 -2.05 -25.19 13.08
CA ILE A 11 -0.78 -25.27 12.35
C ILE A 11 0.27 -24.36 12.99
N GLU A 12 -0.15 -23.30 13.67
CA GLU A 12 0.69 -22.34 14.41
C GLU A 12 1.81 -23.00 15.25
N PRO A 13 1.59 -24.08 16.03
CA PRO A 13 2.66 -24.69 16.83
C PRO A 13 3.82 -25.25 16.02
N SER A 14 3.60 -25.55 14.72
CA SER A 14 4.65 -26.05 13.83
C SER A 14 5.59 -24.95 13.33
N PHE A 15 5.14 -23.69 13.45
CA PHE A 15 5.87 -22.49 13.05
C PHE A 15 6.49 -21.75 14.25
N GLN A 16 6.06 -22.02 15.48
CA GLN A 16 6.67 -21.43 16.69
C GLN A 16 8.09 -22.00 16.96
N LYS A 17 8.86 -21.32 17.84
CA LYS A 17 10.25 -21.70 18.18
C LYS A 17 10.36 -23.17 18.62
N GLY A 18 11.19 -23.95 17.92
CA GLY A 18 11.34 -25.39 18.13
C GLY A 18 10.45 -26.28 17.25
N GLY A 19 9.60 -25.71 16.40
CA GLY A 19 8.82 -26.42 15.39
C GLY A 19 9.62 -26.71 14.11
N PRO A 20 9.21 -27.70 13.29
CA PRO A 20 9.90 -28.05 12.06
C PRO A 20 9.92 -26.92 11.00
N TYR A 21 8.97 -25.98 11.08
CA TYR A 21 8.81 -24.87 10.15
C TYR A 21 9.12 -23.50 10.77
N GLU A 22 9.92 -23.44 11.84
CA GLU A 22 10.30 -22.20 12.53
C GLU A 22 10.80 -21.09 11.57
N LYS A 23 11.52 -21.46 10.50
CA LYS A 23 12.02 -20.53 9.47
C LYS A 23 10.93 -19.79 8.69
N TYR A 24 9.70 -20.28 8.69
CA TYR A 24 8.56 -19.69 7.98
C TYR A 24 7.59 -18.98 8.93
N PHE A 25 7.98 -18.81 10.20
CA PHE A 25 7.17 -18.14 11.22
C PHE A 25 6.66 -16.78 10.75
N ALA A 26 7.55 -15.91 10.26
CA ALA A 26 7.20 -14.56 9.82
C ALA A 26 6.14 -14.55 8.69
N VAL A 27 6.18 -15.52 7.77
CA VAL A 27 5.24 -15.61 6.65
C VAL A 27 3.87 -16.10 7.12
N PHE A 28 3.86 -17.12 7.99
CA PHE A 28 2.62 -17.64 8.59
C PHE A 28 1.93 -16.56 9.43
N GLU A 29 2.72 -15.88 10.25
CA GLU A 29 2.24 -14.85 11.16
C GLU A 29 1.68 -13.64 10.39
N MET A 30 2.35 -13.18 9.34
CA MET A 30 1.84 -12.11 8.47
C MET A 30 0.44 -12.45 7.92
N ILE A 31 0.21 -13.71 7.52
CA ILE A 31 -1.09 -14.15 7.01
C ILE A 31 -2.14 -14.19 8.14
N ASP A 32 -1.77 -14.69 9.34
CA ASP A 32 -2.69 -14.71 10.48
C ASP A 32 -3.04 -13.29 10.95
N THR A 33 -2.06 -12.40 11.07
CA THR A 33 -2.26 -10.99 11.49
C THR A 33 -2.94 -10.13 10.42
N PHE A 34 -2.83 -10.47 9.14
CA PHE A 34 -3.62 -9.82 8.09
C PHE A 34 -5.11 -10.15 8.22
N LEU A 35 -5.45 -11.38 8.62
CA LEU A 35 -6.84 -11.86 8.70
C LEU A 35 -7.47 -11.67 10.09
N TYR A 36 -6.67 -11.70 11.15
CA TYR A 36 -7.10 -11.71 12.54
C TYR A 36 -6.26 -10.77 13.41
N SER A 37 -6.86 -10.22 14.46
CA SER A 37 -6.13 -9.45 15.47
C SER A 37 -5.36 -10.37 16.41
N PRO A 38 -4.15 -9.97 16.88
CA PRO A 38 -3.45 -10.71 17.92
C PRO A 38 -4.28 -10.80 19.20
N ALA A 39 -4.26 -11.95 19.85
CA ALA A 39 -4.95 -12.18 21.12
C ALA A 39 -4.06 -11.90 22.35
N ASP A 40 -2.83 -11.41 22.15
CA ASP A 40 -1.89 -11.26 23.26
C ASP A 40 -2.31 -10.11 24.18
N THR A 41 -2.42 -10.42 25.47
CA THR A 41 -2.85 -9.50 26.51
C THR A 41 -1.74 -9.33 27.53
N THR A 42 -1.74 -8.21 28.23
CA THR A 42 -0.72 -7.92 29.25
C THR A 42 -0.77 -8.95 30.38
N ARG A 43 0.28 -9.80 30.46
CA ARG A 43 0.36 -10.90 31.44
C ARG A 43 0.82 -10.46 32.84
N GLY A 44 1.32 -9.23 33.00
CA GLY A 44 1.81 -8.68 34.27
C GLY A 44 1.43 -7.20 34.45
N SER A 45 1.74 -6.62 35.62
CA SER A 45 1.51 -5.20 35.89
C SER A 45 2.63 -4.36 35.26
N PRO A 46 2.38 -3.60 34.18
CA PRO A 46 3.39 -2.73 33.60
C PRO A 46 3.59 -1.47 34.48
N HIS A 47 4.74 -0.82 34.33
CA HIS A 47 5.04 0.45 35.02
C HIS A 47 4.09 1.58 34.58
N VAL A 48 3.67 1.58 33.31
CA VAL A 48 2.65 2.47 32.73
C VAL A 48 1.78 1.64 31.78
N ARG A 49 0.46 1.84 31.82
CA ARG A 49 -0.48 1.27 30.84
C ARG A 49 -0.77 2.32 29.79
N ASP A 50 -0.33 2.06 28.57
CA ASP A 50 -0.72 2.84 27.39
C ASP A 50 -1.94 2.17 26.72
N GLY A 51 -2.85 2.99 26.20
CA GLY A 51 -4.02 2.56 25.42
C GLY A 51 -3.79 2.60 23.92
N ILE A 52 -2.57 2.95 23.47
CA ILE A 52 -2.24 3.04 22.06
C ILE A 52 -2.21 1.65 21.41
N ASP A 53 -3.00 1.52 20.34
CA ASP A 53 -3.04 0.34 19.49
C ASP A 53 -2.33 0.72 18.18
N LEU A 54 -1.12 0.16 17.97
CA LEU A 54 -0.29 0.52 16.80
C LEU A 54 -1.04 0.25 15.49
N LYS A 55 -1.71 -0.91 15.38
CA LYS A 55 -2.47 -1.29 14.18
C LYS A 55 -3.53 -0.28 13.82
N ARG A 56 -4.25 0.15 14.86
CA ARG A 56 -5.31 1.14 14.72
C ARG A 56 -4.75 2.51 14.35
N LEU A 57 -3.67 2.94 14.99
CA LEU A 57 -3.01 4.20 14.67
C LEU A 57 -2.54 4.22 13.21
N MET A 58 -1.89 3.15 12.74
CA MET A 58 -1.43 3.04 11.36
C MET A 58 -2.59 3.09 10.35
N THR A 59 -3.70 2.42 10.67
CA THR A 59 -4.91 2.48 9.83
C THR A 59 -5.51 3.88 9.78
N TYR A 60 -5.50 4.62 10.89
CA TYR A 60 -5.97 6.01 10.89
C TYR A 60 -5.11 6.92 10.03
N VAL A 61 -3.79 6.74 10.04
CA VAL A 61 -2.89 7.50 9.15
C VAL A 61 -3.24 7.26 7.69
N VAL A 62 -3.48 6.01 7.30
CA VAL A 62 -3.92 5.64 5.95
C VAL A 62 -5.25 6.28 5.59
N ILE A 63 -6.23 6.28 6.50
CA ILE A 63 -7.52 6.95 6.27
C ILE A 63 -7.31 8.46 6.08
N SER A 64 -6.40 9.07 6.85
CA SER A 64 -6.07 10.48 6.74
C SER A 64 -5.37 10.88 5.45
N THR A 65 -4.74 9.96 4.71
CA THR A 65 -4.11 10.28 3.42
C THR A 65 -5.11 10.34 2.26
N PHE A 66 -6.33 9.79 2.40
CA PHE A 66 -7.33 9.77 1.31
C PHE A 66 -7.64 11.15 0.71
N PRO A 67 -7.90 12.22 1.50
CA PRO A 67 -8.13 13.55 0.95
C PRO A 67 -6.93 14.06 0.14
N VAL A 68 -5.71 13.75 0.58
CA VAL A 68 -4.47 14.13 -0.10
C VAL A 68 -4.31 13.35 -1.40
N ILE A 69 -4.62 12.05 -1.40
CA ILE A 69 -4.62 11.22 -2.62
C ILE A 69 -5.60 11.79 -3.64
N LEU A 70 -6.84 12.08 -3.25
CA LEU A 70 -7.84 12.65 -4.17
C LEU A 70 -7.39 13.98 -4.78
N MET A 71 -6.83 14.87 -3.96
CA MET A 71 -6.28 16.14 -4.42
C MET A 71 -5.09 15.93 -5.37
N MET A 72 -4.18 15.00 -5.07
CA MET A 72 -3.04 14.67 -5.90
C MET A 72 -3.47 14.09 -7.26
N LEU A 73 -4.46 13.18 -7.28
CA LEU A 73 -4.99 12.60 -8.50
C LEU A 73 -5.58 13.68 -9.41
N TRP A 74 -6.41 14.57 -8.86
CA TRP A 74 -6.97 15.67 -9.62
C TRP A 74 -5.89 16.65 -10.10
N ASN A 75 -4.98 17.07 -9.22
CA ASN A 75 -3.96 18.07 -9.54
C ASN A 75 -3.00 17.58 -10.64
N THR A 76 -2.49 16.36 -10.52
CA THR A 76 -1.56 15.77 -11.49
C THR A 76 -2.19 15.66 -12.87
N GLY A 77 -3.43 15.16 -12.95
CA GLY A 77 -4.12 15.03 -14.22
C GLY A 77 -4.61 16.35 -14.80
N TYR A 78 -4.99 17.32 -13.95
CA TYR A 78 -5.34 18.67 -14.39
C TYR A 78 -4.14 19.34 -15.07
N GLN A 79 -2.94 19.26 -14.45
CA GLN A 79 -1.71 19.80 -15.04
C GLN A 79 -1.35 19.07 -16.33
N ALA A 80 -1.48 17.73 -16.36
CA ALA A 80 -1.21 16.94 -17.56
C ALA A 80 -2.15 17.30 -18.73
N ASN A 81 -3.46 17.36 -18.48
CA ASN A 81 -4.45 17.73 -19.50
C ASN A 81 -4.26 19.19 -19.96
N SER A 82 -3.98 20.12 -19.04
CA SER A 82 -3.77 21.54 -19.40
C SER A 82 -2.57 21.68 -20.32
N ALA A 83 -1.46 21.01 -19.99
CA ALA A 83 -0.27 21.00 -20.83
C ALA A 83 -0.53 20.39 -22.22
N MET A 84 -1.36 19.35 -22.32
CA MET A 84 -1.75 18.78 -23.61
C MET A 84 -2.55 19.75 -24.48
N VAL A 85 -3.48 20.51 -23.88
CA VAL A 85 -4.25 21.54 -24.58
C VAL A 85 -3.34 22.65 -25.08
N ASP A 86 -2.42 23.13 -24.24
CA ASP A 86 -1.46 24.19 -24.59
C ASP A 86 -0.52 23.76 -25.72
N LEU A 87 -0.12 22.49 -25.76
CA LEU A 87 0.73 21.91 -26.80
C LEU A 87 -0.06 21.48 -28.05
N GLY A 88 -1.39 21.59 -28.05
CA GLY A 88 -2.25 21.15 -29.15
C GLY A 88 -2.27 19.64 -29.38
N MET A 89 -1.93 18.84 -28.35
CA MET A 89 -1.88 17.39 -28.43
C MET A 89 -3.26 16.78 -28.26
N THR A 90 -3.74 16.05 -29.27
CA THR A 90 -5.05 15.36 -29.23
C THR A 90 -4.97 13.94 -28.66
N GLY A 91 -3.77 13.48 -28.32
CA GLY A 91 -3.52 12.16 -27.74
C GLY A 91 -2.16 12.11 -27.06
N LEU A 92 -2.02 11.18 -26.10
CA LEU A 92 -0.73 10.85 -25.50
C LEU A 92 -0.16 9.60 -26.15
N ASP A 93 1.10 9.68 -26.57
CA ASP A 93 1.86 8.51 -26.98
C ASP A 93 2.30 7.71 -25.76
N GLY A 94 1.96 6.42 -25.75
CA GLY A 94 2.35 5.46 -24.72
C GLY A 94 1.19 4.68 -24.12
N TRP A 95 1.52 3.80 -23.18
CA TRP A 95 0.54 2.89 -22.56
C TRP A 95 -0.56 3.66 -21.81
N ARG A 96 -0.23 4.78 -21.15
CA ARG A 96 -1.20 5.63 -20.44
C ARG A 96 -2.25 6.20 -21.40
N GLY A 97 -1.81 6.73 -22.53
CA GLY A 97 -2.69 7.25 -23.58
C GLY A 97 -3.56 6.17 -24.19
N SER A 98 -3.00 4.98 -24.45
CA SER A 98 -3.77 3.84 -24.98
C SER A 98 -4.89 3.38 -24.06
N ILE A 99 -4.69 3.40 -22.74
CA ILE A 99 -5.71 3.06 -21.74
C ILE A 99 -6.80 4.12 -21.72
N LEU A 100 -6.45 5.41 -21.72
CA LEU A 100 -7.42 6.51 -21.74
C LEU A 100 -8.26 6.50 -23.02
N SER A 101 -7.63 6.28 -24.19
CA SER A 101 -8.35 6.18 -25.46
C SER A 101 -9.24 4.94 -25.53
N TYR A 102 -8.80 3.80 -24.99
CA TYR A 102 -9.61 2.58 -24.94
C TYR A 102 -10.84 2.75 -24.03
N LEU A 103 -10.68 3.45 -22.91
CA LEU A 103 -11.78 3.75 -21.99
C LEU A 103 -12.70 4.88 -22.47
N GLY A 104 -12.38 5.54 -23.60
CA GLY A 104 -13.14 6.68 -24.12
C GLY A 104 -13.09 7.93 -23.24
N ILE A 105 -12.08 8.05 -22.37
CA ILE A 105 -11.90 9.19 -21.48
C ILE A 105 -11.07 10.24 -22.24
N GLY A 106 -11.68 11.40 -22.52
CA GLY A 106 -11.00 12.52 -23.18
C GLY A 106 -9.97 13.24 -22.30
N PHE A 107 -9.19 14.14 -22.90
CA PHE A 107 -8.13 14.90 -22.24
C PHE A 107 -8.55 16.33 -21.83
N ASP A 108 -9.80 16.52 -21.43
CA ASP A 108 -10.32 17.85 -21.06
C ASP A 108 -9.91 18.24 -19.61
N PRO A 109 -9.19 19.35 -19.40
CA PRO A 109 -8.83 19.84 -18.07
C PRO A 109 -10.03 20.20 -17.19
N ASN A 110 -11.15 20.63 -17.79
CA ASN A 110 -12.33 21.06 -17.03
C ASN A 110 -13.13 19.88 -16.46
N SER A 111 -12.93 18.69 -17.02
CA SER A 111 -13.54 17.47 -16.52
C SER A 111 -12.74 16.95 -15.33
N ILE A 112 -13.32 17.08 -14.12
CA ILE A 112 -12.75 16.55 -12.87
C ILE A 112 -12.51 15.05 -13.01
N PHE A 113 -13.46 14.32 -13.60
CA PHE A 113 -13.36 12.87 -13.76
C PHE A 113 -12.21 12.48 -14.69
N ALA A 114 -12.09 13.12 -15.86
CA ALA A 114 -11.00 12.85 -16.80
C ALA A 114 -9.63 13.17 -16.19
N SER A 115 -9.53 14.29 -15.47
CA SER A 115 -8.31 14.69 -14.78
C SER A 115 -7.95 13.71 -13.65
N MET A 116 -8.89 13.29 -12.82
CA MET A 116 -8.62 12.30 -11.78
C MET A 116 -8.17 10.95 -12.34
N PHE A 117 -8.78 10.48 -13.43
CA PHE A 117 -8.42 9.20 -14.04
C PHE A 117 -7.05 9.26 -14.72
N HIS A 118 -6.72 10.38 -15.35
CA HIS A 118 -5.39 10.61 -15.89
C HIS A 118 -4.32 10.63 -14.79
N GLY A 119 -4.57 11.36 -13.68
CA GLY A 119 -3.67 11.35 -12.51
C GLY A 119 -3.52 9.96 -11.87
N LEU A 120 -4.59 9.14 -11.89
CA LEU A 120 -4.54 7.76 -11.40
C LEU A 120 -3.54 6.89 -12.17
N LEU A 121 -3.41 7.10 -13.48
CA LEU A 121 -2.44 6.38 -14.31
C LEU A 121 -0.98 6.80 -14.07
N TYR A 122 -0.76 7.93 -13.39
CA TYR A 122 0.56 8.31 -12.86
C TYR A 122 0.80 7.71 -11.48
N PHE A 123 -0.18 7.81 -10.58
CA PHE A 123 -0.07 7.34 -9.20
C PHE A 123 0.02 5.82 -9.08
N LEU A 124 -0.88 5.08 -9.74
CA LEU A 124 -1.06 3.65 -9.52
C LEU A 124 0.20 2.82 -9.83
N PRO A 125 0.94 3.07 -10.93
CA PRO A 125 2.21 2.39 -11.17
C PRO A 125 3.24 2.61 -10.06
N ILE A 126 3.39 3.85 -9.58
CA ILE A 126 4.34 4.20 -8.51
C ILE A 126 3.91 3.50 -7.20
N TYR A 127 2.62 3.54 -6.87
CA TYR A 127 2.11 2.85 -5.68
C TYR A 127 2.33 1.33 -5.75
N LEU A 128 2.15 0.71 -6.92
CA LEU A 128 2.37 -0.71 -7.09
C LEU A 128 3.85 -1.09 -7.00
N THR A 129 4.75 -0.31 -7.60
CA THR A 129 6.19 -0.60 -7.51
C THR A 129 6.70 -0.48 -6.09
N THR A 130 6.27 0.53 -5.33
CA THR A 130 6.66 0.69 -3.92
C THR A 130 6.17 -0.47 -3.06
N LEU A 131 4.91 -0.89 -3.26
CA LEU A 131 4.32 -1.98 -2.50
C LEU A 131 4.98 -3.33 -2.81
N ILE A 132 5.28 -3.60 -4.08
CA ILE A 132 5.93 -4.85 -4.51
C ILE A 132 7.40 -4.87 -4.07
N ALA A 133 8.18 -3.84 -4.40
CA ALA A 133 9.61 -3.82 -4.08
C ALA A 133 9.84 -3.74 -2.57
N GLY A 134 9.19 -2.77 -1.90
CA GLY A 134 9.30 -2.60 -0.45
C GLY A 134 8.76 -3.81 0.32
N GLY A 135 7.59 -4.31 -0.06
CA GLY A 135 6.96 -5.44 0.62
C GLY A 135 7.76 -6.72 0.45
N ALA A 136 8.35 -6.94 -0.74
CA ALA A 136 9.23 -8.09 -0.96
C ALA A 136 10.47 -8.05 -0.06
N PHE A 137 11.13 -6.90 0.06
CA PHE A 137 12.30 -6.77 0.94
C PHE A 137 11.91 -6.86 2.42
N GLU A 138 10.79 -6.28 2.82
CA GLU A 138 10.35 -6.34 4.21
C GLU A 138 10.03 -7.78 4.64
N VAL A 139 9.29 -8.52 3.81
CA VAL A 139 9.01 -9.95 4.05
C VAL A 139 10.29 -10.77 4.02
N LEU A 140 11.21 -10.48 3.08
CA LEU A 140 12.50 -11.18 3.00
C LEU A 140 13.32 -10.98 4.28
N PHE A 141 13.47 -9.75 4.76
CA PHE A 141 14.24 -9.46 5.97
C PHE A 141 13.55 -10.01 7.23
N ALA A 142 12.23 -9.91 7.32
CA ALA A 142 11.45 -10.51 8.41
C ALA A 142 11.64 -12.04 8.46
N ALA A 143 11.62 -12.71 7.30
CA ALA A 143 11.86 -14.15 7.20
C ALA A 143 13.32 -14.53 7.54
N VAL A 144 14.31 -13.75 7.08
CA VAL A 144 15.74 -14.00 7.39
C VAL A 144 16.04 -13.80 8.88
N ARG A 145 15.37 -12.84 9.52
CA ARG A 145 15.60 -12.48 10.93
C ARG A 145 14.63 -13.14 11.91
N ASN A 146 13.63 -13.88 11.41
CA ASN A 146 12.55 -14.49 12.21
C ASN A 146 11.91 -13.50 13.19
N HIS A 147 11.48 -12.35 12.67
CA HIS A 147 10.60 -11.43 13.40
C HIS A 147 9.34 -11.14 12.61
N GLU A 148 8.35 -10.62 13.33
CA GLU A 148 7.04 -10.23 12.81
C GLU A 148 7.20 -9.13 11.73
N VAL A 149 6.36 -9.17 10.70
CA VAL A 149 6.30 -8.09 9.70
C VAL A 149 5.62 -6.89 10.34
N ASN A 150 6.25 -5.71 10.24
CA ASN A 150 5.71 -4.52 10.88
C ASN A 150 4.55 -3.96 10.05
N GLU A 151 3.46 -3.62 10.71
CA GLU A 151 2.27 -3.06 10.07
C GLU A 151 2.50 -1.64 9.51
N GLY A 152 3.62 -1.01 9.91
CA GLY A 152 4.05 0.29 9.40
C GLY A 152 4.32 0.34 7.90
N PHE A 153 4.63 -0.79 7.24
CA PHE A 153 4.96 -0.79 5.81
C PHE A 153 3.84 -0.21 4.93
N LEU A 154 2.59 -0.54 5.24
CA LEU A 154 1.45 -0.08 4.46
C LEU A 154 1.30 1.46 4.55
N VAL A 155 1.70 2.04 5.69
CA VAL A 155 1.75 3.49 5.87
C VAL A 155 2.93 4.09 5.11
N THR A 156 4.11 3.50 5.24
CA THR A 156 5.33 3.99 4.60
C THR A 156 5.22 3.96 3.07
N SER A 157 4.69 2.89 2.48
CA SER A 157 4.49 2.79 1.02
C SER A 157 3.54 3.87 0.50
N MET A 158 2.48 4.17 1.24
CA MET A 158 1.50 5.20 0.88
C MET A 158 2.09 6.61 1.01
N LEU A 159 2.80 6.91 2.09
CA LEU A 159 3.48 8.19 2.29
C LEU A 159 4.61 8.41 1.28
N TYR A 160 5.43 7.39 1.03
CA TYR A 160 6.52 7.44 0.06
C TYR A 160 5.99 7.77 -1.34
N THR A 161 4.90 7.12 -1.75
CA THR A 161 4.27 7.40 -3.06
C THR A 161 3.76 8.85 -3.15
N LEU A 162 3.29 9.44 -2.04
CA LEU A 162 2.75 10.80 -2.01
C LEU A 162 3.81 11.91 -1.97
N ILE A 163 5.04 11.61 -1.52
CA ILE A 163 6.13 12.60 -1.51
C ILE A 163 6.93 12.61 -2.81
N MET A 164 6.81 11.57 -3.63
CA MET A 164 7.54 11.47 -4.89
C MET A 164 6.86 12.28 -6.01
N PRO A 165 7.64 12.90 -6.91
CA PRO A 165 7.10 13.51 -8.13
C PRO A 165 6.41 12.48 -9.03
N ALA A 166 5.31 12.85 -9.69
CA ALA A 166 4.55 11.95 -10.57
C ALA A 166 5.32 11.47 -11.82
N SER A 167 6.38 12.19 -12.20
CA SER A 167 7.21 11.89 -13.37
C SER A 167 8.38 10.94 -13.09
N THR A 168 8.49 10.40 -11.86
CA THR A 168 9.59 9.51 -11.50
C THR A 168 9.58 8.24 -12.35
N PRO A 169 10.74 7.84 -12.91
CA PRO A 169 10.88 6.55 -13.56
C PRO A 169 10.67 5.41 -12.57
N LEU A 170 9.90 4.39 -12.97
CA LEU A 170 9.49 3.28 -12.09
C LEU A 170 10.63 2.47 -11.47
N TRP A 171 11.85 2.52 -12.03
CA TRP A 171 13.01 1.82 -11.50
C TRP A 171 13.75 2.61 -10.40
N GLN A 172 13.46 3.91 -10.25
CA GLN A 172 13.96 4.75 -9.16
C GLN A 172 13.09 4.71 -7.91
N VAL A 173 11.91 4.10 -8.06
CA VAL A 173 10.86 3.93 -7.05
C VAL A 173 11.03 2.58 -6.39
#